data_AF-A0A7S1QGU2-F1
#
_entry.id   AF-A0A7S1QGU2-F1
#
_cell.length_a   1.000
_cell.length_b   1.000
_cell.length_c   1.000
_cell.angle_alpha   90.00
_cell.angle_beta   90.00
_cell.angle_gamma   90.00
#
_symmetry.space_group_name_H-M   'P 1'
#
loop_
_entity.id
_entity.type
_entity.pdbx_description
1 polymer ?
#
loop_
_entity_poly.entity_id
_entity_poly.type
_entity_poly.pdbx_seq_one_letter_code
_entity_poly.pdbx_strand_id
1 'polypeptide(L)'
;FGSRFWAPRGSSRPPPEDCAPSPAIVSQGVAMAATLFAGQEPKAVESLVSDLKMLAAYETAADWRENGAMTAAFAALSWDDAHVKTALPEYLASAGAERAKVDYAFNALVPRPPADIDGKQAAMHTWIKARLFSYNKAFPFQFNPYK
;
A
#
# COMPACT_ATOMS: atom_id res chain seq x y z
N PHE A 1 -61.26 40.90 44.00
CA PHE A 1 -61.57 39.53 43.54
C PHE A 1 -61.37 39.48 42.03
N GLY A 2 -60.77 38.40 41.52
CA GLY A 2 -60.10 38.27 40.20
C GLY A 2 -60.95 38.61 38.96
N SER A 3 -60.45 38.58 37.72
CA SER A 3 -59.37 37.82 37.11
C SER A 3 -59.16 38.31 35.67
N ARG A 4 -58.06 37.85 35.05
CA ARG A 4 -57.81 37.59 33.60
C ARG A 4 -56.81 38.51 32.90
N PHE A 5 -55.55 38.09 33.09
CA PHE A 5 -54.48 38.04 32.11
C PHE A 5 -54.93 37.58 30.71
N TRP A 6 -54.49 38.28 29.66
CA TRP A 6 -54.23 37.68 28.34
C TRP A 6 -53.16 38.51 27.59
N ALA A 7 -52.08 37.86 27.17
CA ALA A 7 -51.02 38.39 26.31
C ALA A 7 -51.05 37.64 24.97
N PRO A 8 -50.71 38.26 23.82
CA PRO A 8 -50.51 37.53 22.58
C PRO A 8 -49.05 37.03 22.43
N ARG A 9 -48.90 35.71 22.31
CA ARG A 9 -47.72 35.03 21.73
C ARG A 9 -47.77 35.30 20.21
N GLY A 10 -46.70 35.53 19.46
CA GLY A 10 -45.39 34.87 19.46
C GLY A 10 -45.14 34.32 18.04
N SER A 11 -44.37 35.07 17.27
CA SER A 11 -43.50 34.74 16.12
C SER A 11 -43.62 33.40 15.36
N SER A 12 -43.85 33.52 14.05
CA SER A 12 -43.20 32.85 12.90
C SER A 12 -42.52 31.47 13.08
N ARG A 13 -43.02 30.47 12.35
CA ARG A 13 -42.35 29.17 12.08
C ARG A 13 -41.18 29.35 11.09
N PRO A 14 -40.04 28.66 11.27
CA PRO A 14 -39.12 28.33 10.18
C PRO A 14 -39.42 26.93 9.58
N PRO A 15 -38.94 26.65 8.35
CA PRO A 15 -39.26 25.45 7.56
C PRO A 15 -38.52 24.18 8.03
N PRO A 16 -38.92 22.98 7.56
CA PRO A 16 -38.23 21.72 7.90
C PRO A 16 -36.89 21.58 7.18
N GLU A 17 -35.82 21.30 7.93
CA GLU A 17 -34.53 20.90 7.40
C GLU A 17 -34.53 19.39 7.11
N ASP A 18 -34.42 19.05 5.83
CA ASP A 18 -34.03 17.74 5.34
C ASP A 18 -32.50 17.54 5.49
N CYS A 19 -32.13 16.28 5.77
CA CYS A 19 -30.87 15.62 5.41
C CYS A 19 -29.52 16.16 5.93
N ALA A 20 -28.98 15.48 6.95
CA ALA A 20 -27.57 15.05 6.95
C ALA A 20 -27.35 13.83 7.87
N PRO A 21 -26.93 12.66 7.35
CA PRO A 21 -26.49 11.55 8.20
C PRO A 21 -25.13 11.84 8.83
N SER A 22 -25.02 11.56 10.14
CA SER A 22 -23.78 11.60 10.92
C SER A 22 -22.68 10.70 10.32
N PRO A 23 -21.41 11.14 10.23
CA PRO A 23 -20.32 10.28 9.82
C PRO A 23 -19.78 9.52 11.04
N ALA A 24 -20.40 8.38 11.37
CA ALA A 24 -19.91 7.47 12.41
C ALA A 24 -19.51 6.08 11.85
N ILE A 25 -18.92 6.03 10.64
CA ILE A 25 -18.50 4.74 10.02
C ILE A 25 -17.13 4.84 9.29
N VAL A 26 -16.18 5.65 9.77
CA VAL A 26 -14.83 5.71 9.15
C VAL A 26 -13.71 5.52 10.17
N SER A 27 -13.91 4.71 11.22
CA SER A 27 -12.87 4.45 12.22
C SER A 27 -12.52 2.97 12.43
N GLN A 28 -13.37 2.04 11.97
CA GLN A 28 -13.16 0.60 12.26
C GLN A 28 -12.15 -0.09 11.32
N GLY A 29 -11.89 0.45 10.12
CA GLY A 29 -10.95 -0.18 9.17
C GLY A 29 -9.47 -0.03 9.57
N VAL A 30 -9.10 1.05 10.25
CA VAL A 30 -7.70 1.35 10.59
C VAL A 30 -7.24 0.56 11.82
N ALA A 31 -8.13 0.34 12.79
CA ALA A 31 -7.82 -0.38 14.03
C ALA A 31 -7.55 -1.87 13.82
N MET A 32 -8.25 -2.53 12.89
CA MET A 32 -8.02 -3.95 12.56
C MET A 32 -6.66 -4.16 11.89
N ALA A 33 -6.23 -3.24 11.01
CA ALA A 33 -4.92 -3.30 10.37
C ALA A 33 -3.77 -3.06 11.37
N ALA A 34 -3.92 -2.11 12.29
CA ALA A 34 -2.91 -1.84 13.32
C ALA A 34 -2.67 -3.05 14.26
N THR A 35 -3.72 -3.82 14.56
CA THR A 35 -3.62 -4.98 15.45
C THR A 35 -2.94 -6.20 14.79
N LEU A 36 -2.95 -6.30 13.46
CA LEU A 36 -2.22 -7.34 12.72
C LEU A 36 -0.70 -7.14 12.73
N PHE A 37 -0.23 -5.90 12.95
CA PHE A 37 1.20 -5.54 12.89
C PHE A 37 1.78 -5.05 14.22
N ALA A 38 0.97 -4.86 15.27
CA ALA A 38 1.41 -4.37 16.59
C ALA A 38 2.37 -5.30 17.36
N GLY A 39 2.72 -6.46 16.81
CA GLY A 39 3.70 -7.40 17.38
C GLY A 39 4.76 -7.90 16.38
N GLN A 40 4.80 -7.35 15.17
CA GLN A 40 5.85 -7.70 14.21
C GLN A 40 7.01 -6.71 14.37
N GLU A 41 8.16 -7.21 14.81
CA GLU A 41 9.48 -6.62 14.51
C GLU A 41 9.52 -6.09 13.06
N PRO A 42 10.42 -5.15 12.70
CA PRO A 42 10.46 -4.46 11.39
C PRO A 42 10.74 -5.36 10.15
N LYS A 43 10.39 -6.64 10.21
CA LYS A 43 10.50 -7.68 9.18
C LYS A 43 9.96 -7.26 7.82
N ALA A 44 8.87 -6.48 7.74
CA ALA A 44 8.36 -6.01 6.46
C ALA A 44 9.34 -5.06 5.74
N VAL A 45 9.97 -4.15 6.50
CA VAL A 45 10.99 -3.22 5.97
C VAL A 45 12.29 -3.96 5.74
N GLU A 46 12.70 -4.83 6.67
CA GLU A 46 13.91 -5.64 6.56
C GLU A 46 13.90 -6.53 5.30
N SER A 47 12.82 -7.30 5.09
CA SER A 47 12.67 -8.15 3.91
C SER A 47 12.66 -7.33 2.61
N LEU A 48 11.97 -6.17 2.59
CA LEU A 48 11.97 -5.30 1.42
C LEU A 48 13.38 -4.78 1.11
N VAL A 49 14.10 -4.28 2.11
CA VAL A 49 15.45 -3.75 1.95
C VAL A 49 16.42 -4.87 1.55
N SER A 50 16.25 -6.08 2.10
CA SER A 50 17.04 -7.26 1.72
C SER A 50 16.84 -7.61 0.24
N ASP A 51 15.59 -7.67 -0.21
CA ASP A 51 15.27 -7.95 -1.62
C ASP A 51 15.83 -6.87 -2.55
N LEU A 52 15.73 -5.59 -2.17
CA LEU A 52 16.30 -4.48 -2.95
C LEU A 52 17.83 -4.58 -3.04
N LYS A 53 18.50 -4.98 -1.94
CA LYS A 53 19.95 -5.23 -1.95
C LYS A 53 20.31 -6.37 -2.89
N MET A 54 19.53 -7.46 -2.90
CA MET A 54 19.78 -8.59 -3.80
C MET A 54 19.51 -8.23 -5.27
N LEU A 55 18.50 -7.40 -5.55
CA LEU A 55 18.28 -6.84 -6.89
C LEU A 55 19.47 -5.99 -7.34
N ALA A 56 19.91 -5.04 -6.51
CA ALA A 56 21.06 -4.20 -6.83
C ALA A 56 22.35 -5.04 -7.01
N ALA A 57 22.55 -6.08 -6.19
CA ALA A 57 23.66 -7.01 -6.33
C ALA A 57 23.59 -7.80 -7.64
N TYR A 58 22.40 -8.24 -8.05
CA TYR A 58 22.17 -8.93 -9.32
C TYR A 58 22.52 -8.03 -10.51
N GLU A 59 22.01 -6.79 -10.52
CA GLU A 59 22.28 -5.82 -11.59
C GLU A 59 23.75 -5.44 -11.65
N THR A 60 24.38 -5.20 -10.50
CA THR A 60 25.81 -4.94 -10.44
C THR A 60 26.60 -6.13 -10.96
N ALA A 61 26.28 -7.36 -10.53
CA ALA A 61 26.94 -8.56 -11.02
C ALA A 61 26.74 -8.78 -12.53
N ALA A 62 25.59 -8.39 -13.08
CA ALA A 62 25.34 -8.42 -14.52
C ALA A 62 26.26 -7.45 -15.28
N ASP A 63 26.42 -6.23 -14.78
CA ASP A 63 27.33 -5.22 -15.36
C ASP A 63 28.79 -5.73 -15.38
N TRP A 64 29.22 -6.42 -14.31
CA TRP A 64 30.55 -7.04 -14.22
C TRP A 64 30.66 -8.41 -14.90
N ARG A 65 29.57 -8.95 -15.45
CA ARG A 65 29.47 -10.29 -16.07
C ARG A 65 29.82 -11.45 -15.11
N GLU A 66 29.54 -11.26 -13.83
CA GLU A 66 29.78 -12.23 -12.76
C GLU A 66 28.58 -13.17 -12.57
N ASN A 67 28.43 -14.14 -13.47
CA ASN A 67 27.29 -15.08 -13.48
C ASN A 67 27.08 -15.84 -12.16
N GLY A 68 28.17 -16.14 -11.44
CA GLY A 68 28.10 -16.78 -10.12
C GLY A 68 27.43 -15.88 -9.08
N ALA A 69 27.83 -14.61 -9.03
CA ALA A 69 27.23 -13.62 -8.13
C ALA A 69 25.77 -13.30 -8.50
N MET A 70 25.45 -13.24 -9.79
CA MET A 70 24.05 -13.10 -10.25
C MET A 70 23.18 -14.26 -9.74
N THR A 71 23.65 -15.50 -9.88
CA THR A 71 22.88 -16.68 -9.45
C THR A 71 22.75 -16.73 -7.93
N ALA A 72 23.80 -16.35 -7.20
CA ALA A 72 23.75 -16.26 -5.74
C ALA A 72 22.76 -15.18 -5.26
N ALA A 73 22.78 -13.98 -5.86
CA ALA A 73 21.85 -12.90 -5.54
C ALA A 73 20.40 -13.29 -5.86
N PHE A 74 20.18 -13.95 -6.99
CA PHE A 74 18.86 -14.49 -7.35
C PHE A 74 18.39 -15.52 -6.32
N ALA A 75 19.22 -16.48 -5.93
CA ALA A 75 18.86 -17.51 -4.95
C ALA A 75 18.64 -16.96 -3.53
N ALA A 76 19.32 -15.87 -3.18
CA ALA A 76 19.22 -15.21 -1.88
C ALA A 76 18.02 -14.26 -1.75
N LEU A 77 17.27 -14.00 -2.83
CA LEU A 77 16.00 -13.27 -2.73
C LEU A 77 15.02 -14.05 -1.86
N SER A 78 14.13 -13.33 -1.16
CA SER A 78 13.17 -13.94 -0.22
C SER A 78 11.97 -14.61 -0.91
N TRP A 79 12.23 -15.60 -1.78
CA TRP A 79 11.20 -16.33 -2.55
C TRP A 79 10.18 -17.07 -1.69
N ASP A 80 10.49 -17.31 -0.42
CA ASP A 80 9.64 -18.09 0.50
C ASP A 80 8.69 -17.28 1.36
N ASP A 81 8.60 -15.97 1.15
CA ASP A 81 7.67 -15.11 1.87
C ASP A 81 6.20 -15.45 1.54
N ALA A 82 5.48 -15.97 2.53
CA ALA A 82 4.10 -16.41 2.40
C ALA A 82 3.15 -15.29 1.95
N HIS A 83 3.34 -14.06 2.44
CA HIS A 83 2.48 -12.94 2.10
C HIS A 83 2.68 -12.50 0.64
N VAL A 84 3.92 -12.56 0.15
CA VAL A 84 4.22 -12.26 -1.25
C VAL A 84 3.68 -13.36 -2.17
N LYS A 85 3.82 -14.63 -1.78
CA LYS A 85 3.24 -15.76 -2.55
C LYS A 85 1.72 -15.63 -2.72
N THR A 86 1.00 -15.21 -1.69
CA THR A 86 -0.45 -14.98 -1.78
C THR A 86 -0.80 -13.76 -2.61
N ALA A 87 0.00 -12.69 -2.50
CA ALA A 87 -0.24 -11.43 -3.21
C ALA A 87 0.18 -11.46 -4.69
N LEU A 88 1.09 -12.36 -5.07
CA LEU A 88 1.61 -12.48 -6.43
C LEU A 88 0.52 -12.73 -7.50
N PRO A 89 -0.33 -13.77 -7.40
CA PRO A 89 -1.39 -13.98 -8.39
C PRO A 89 -2.40 -12.82 -8.42
N GLU A 90 -2.65 -12.20 -7.27
CA GLU A 90 -3.55 -11.05 -7.18
C GLU A 90 -2.95 -9.81 -7.86
N TYR A 91 -1.65 -9.55 -7.68
CA TYR A 91 -0.94 -8.49 -8.37
C TYR A 91 -0.94 -8.72 -9.89
N LEU A 92 -0.70 -9.95 -10.33
CA LEU A 92 -0.72 -10.30 -11.76
C LEU A 92 -2.11 -10.12 -12.39
N ALA A 93 -3.17 -10.41 -11.64
CA ALA A 93 -4.55 -10.17 -12.05
C ALA A 93 -4.99 -8.69 -11.89
N SER A 94 -4.27 -7.90 -11.08
CA SER A 94 -4.60 -6.50 -10.81
C SER A 94 -4.40 -5.61 -12.04
N ALA A 95 -5.26 -4.59 -12.15
CA ALA A 95 -5.24 -3.59 -13.21
C ALA A 95 -5.67 -2.22 -12.68
N GLY A 96 -5.45 -1.17 -13.48
CA GLY A 96 -5.91 0.18 -13.18
C GLY A 96 -5.15 0.87 -12.04
N ALA A 97 -5.86 1.60 -11.18
CA ALA A 97 -5.27 2.53 -10.23
C ALA A 97 -4.41 1.87 -9.13
N GLU A 98 -4.79 0.68 -8.65
CA GLU A 98 -4.01 -0.02 -7.62
C GLU A 98 -2.65 -0.48 -8.16
N ARG A 99 -2.65 -1.09 -9.35
CA ARG A 99 -1.42 -1.49 -10.03
C ARG A 99 -0.55 -0.28 -10.36
N ALA A 100 -1.14 0.82 -10.82
CA ALA A 100 -0.41 2.05 -11.12
C ALA A 100 0.31 2.63 -9.88
N LYS A 101 -0.30 2.56 -8.69
CA LYS A 101 0.35 3.00 -7.44
C LYS A 101 1.55 2.13 -7.08
N VAL A 102 1.42 0.81 -7.22
CA VAL A 102 2.50 -0.13 -6.94
C VAL A 102 3.63 0.02 -7.95
N ASP A 103 3.30 0.16 -9.24
CA ASP A 103 4.29 0.42 -10.28
C ASP A 103 4.98 1.76 -10.07
N TYR A 104 4.26 2.80 -9.61
CA TYR A 104 4.85 4.08 -9.23
C TYR A 104 5.83 3.94 -8.05
N ALA A 105 5.44 3.24 -6.97
CA ALA A 105 6.35 2.95 -5.86
C ALA A 105 7.58 2.17 -6.31
N PHE A 106 7.39 1.16 -7.15
CA PHE A 106 8.49 0.36 -7.69
C PHE A 106 9.46 1.23 -8.51
N ASN A 107 8.94 2.07 -9.41
CA ASN A 107 9.78 2.96 -10.23
C ASN A 107 10.49 4.03 -9.40
N ALA A 108 9.93 4.44 -8.25
CA ALA A 108 10.60 5.33 -7.31
C ALA A 108 11.79 4.64 -6.61
N LEU A 109 11.70 3.33 -6.36
CA LEU A 109 12.77 2.53 -5.75
C LEU A 109 13.82 2.06 -6.77
N VAL A 110 13.38 1.68 -7.96
CA VAL A 110 14.19 1.15 -9.06
C VAL A 110 13.94 2.01 -10.30
N PRO A 111 14.61 3.17 -10.42
CA PRO A 111 14.34 4.13 -11.49
C PRO A 111 14.93 3.72 -12.84
N ARG A 112 15.90 2.80 -12.83
CA ARG A 112 16.58 2.33 -14.05
C ARG A 112 15.76 1.20 -14.68
N PRO A 113 15.18 1.38 -15.87
CA PRO A 113 14.66 0.24 -16.62
C PRO A 113 15.84 -0.64 -17.05
N PRO A 114 15.72 -1.99 -16.99
CA PRO A 114 16.80 -2.85 -17.42
C PRO A 114 17.10 -2.65 -18.90
N ALA A 115 18.39 -2.59 -19.26
CA ALA A 115 18.82 -2.45 -20.65
C ALA A 115 18.43 -3.69 -21.48
N ASP A 116 18.54 -4.88 -20.87
CA ASP A 116 18.08 -6.16 -21.38
C ASP A 116 17.36 -6.90 -20.23
N ILE A 117 16.05 -7.13 -20.33
CA ILE A 117 15.32 -7.91 -19.31
C ILE A 117 15.66 -9.39 -19.51
N ASP A 118 16.52 -9.92 -18.65
CA ASP A 118 16.63 -11.36 -18.43
C ASP A 118 15.37 -11.85 -17.67
N GLY A 119 14.90 -13.07 -17.97
CA GLY A 119 13.75 -13.68 -17.30
C GLY A 119 13.91 -13.73 -15.77
N LYS A 120 15.14 -13.89 -15.28
CA LYS A 120 15.45 -13.81 -13.84
C LYS A 120 15.22 -12.43 -13.26
N GLN A 121 15.68 -11.37 -13.94
CA GLN A 121 15.46 -9.99 -13.49
C GLN A 121 13.98 -9.63 -13.53
N ALA A 122 13.26 -10.05 -14.58
CA ALA A 122 11.80 -9.88 -14.66
C ALA A 122 11.07 -10.58 -13.49
N ALA A 123 11.53 -11.78 -13.10
CA ALA A 123 11.00 -12.49 -11.94
C ALA A 123 11.26 -11.71 -10.63
N MET A 124 12.48 -11.20 -10.42
CA MET A 124 12.82 -10.39 -9.24
C MET A 124 11.98 -9.10 -9.18
N HIS A 125 11.80 -8.42 -10.31
CA HIS A 125 10.95 -7.22 -10.38
C HIS A 125 9.51 -7.56 -10.02
N THR A 126 8.96 -8.63 -10.61
CA THR A 126 7.60 -9.07 -10.34
C THR A 126 7.41 -9.42 -8.87
N TRP A 127 8.40 -10.07 -8.25
CA TRP A 127 8.40 -10.39 -6.82
C TRP A 127 8.32 -9.16 -5.93
N ILE A 128 9.21 -8.18 -6.17
CA ILE A 128 9.24 -6.93 -5.40
C ILE A 128 7.93 -6.14 -5.58
N LYS A 129 7.37 -6.13 -6.79
CA LYS A 129 6.06 -5.50 -7.05
C LYS A 129 4.93 -6.21 -6.30
N ALA A 130 4.92 -7.54 -6.26
CA ALA A 130 3.95 -8.29 -5.46
C ALA A 130 4.10 -8.02 -3.96
N ARG A 131 5.33 -7.85 -3.46
CA ARG A 131 5.60 -7.41 -2.07
C ARG A 131 5.05 -6.02 -1.81
N LEU A 132 5.30 -5.06 -2.69
CA LEU A 132 4.73 -3.71 -2.56
C LEU A 132 3.20 -3.72 -2.66
N PHE A 133 2.62 -4.63 -3.44
CA PHE A 133 1.17 -4.82 -3.54
C PHE A 133 0.57 -5.35 -2.23
N SER A 134 1.21 -6.32 -1.58
CA SER A 134 0.77 -6.79 -0.26
C SER A 134 0.81 -5.67 0.78
N TYR A 135 1.84 -4.83 0.74
CA TYR A 135 1.95 -3.67 1.64
C TYR A 135 0.90 -2.61 1.35
N ASN A 136 0.66 -2.28 0.08
CA ASN A 136 -0.38 -1.33 -0.31
C ASN A 136 -1.79 -1.81 0.06
N LYS A 137 -2.04 -3.14 0.06
CA LYS A 137 -3.30 -3.70 0.54
C LYS A 137 -3.49 -3.54 2.05
N ALA A 138 -2.43 -3.75 2.83
CA ALA A 138 -2.48 -3.57 4.28
C ALA A 138 -2.55 -2.09 4.68
N PHE A 139 -1.71 -1.26 4.05
CA PHE A 139 -1.59 0.18 4.28
C PHE A 139 -1.45 0.91 2.94
N PRO A 140 -2.55 1.47 2.40
CA PRO A 140 -2.54 2.12 1.10
C PRO A 140 -1.52 3.25 1.00
N PHE A 141 -0.71 3.23 -0.06
CA PHE A 141 0.31 4.24 -0.28
C PHE A 141 -0.33 5.63 -0.50
N GLN A 142 0.27 6.62 0.14
CA GLN A 142 -0.04 8.04 -0.05
C GLN A 142 1.17 8.75 -0.64
N PHE A 143 1.08 9.13 -1.91
CA PHE A 143 2.14 9.87 -2.61
C PHE A 143 1.86 11.37 -2.70
N ASN A 144 0.71 11.83 -2.20
CA ASN A 144 0.38 13.26 -2.20
C ASN A 144 1.11 13.94 -1.03
N PRO A 145 2.06 14.87 -1.28
CA PRO A 145 2.81 15.55 -0.22
C PRO A 145 1.96 16.55 0.57
N TYR A 146 0.74 16.85 0.13
CA TYR A 146 -0.17 17.83 0.74
C TYR A 146 -1.29 17.19 1.56
N LYS A 147 -1.18 15.89 1.87
CA LYS A 147 -2.09 15.18 2.77
C LYS A 147 -1.43 14.89 4.11
#